data_AF-A0A6B2G5P6-F1
#
_entry.id   AF-A0A6B2G5P6-F1
#
_cell.length_a   1.000
_cell.length_b   1.000
_cell.length_c   1.000
_cell.angle_alpha   90.00
_cell.angle_beta   90.00
_cell.angle_gamma   90.00
#
_symmetry.space_group_name_H-M   'P 1'
#
loop_
_entity.id
_entity.type
_entity.pdbx_description
1 polymer ?
#
loop_
_entity_poly.entity_id
_entity_poly.type
_entity_poly.pdbx_seq_one_letter_code
_entity_poly.pdbx_strand_id
1 'polypeptide(L)'
;NVKLHLSLPNEFKLISECGCDQISFNGIGKCFIAVAMPKDPTYISESFPTTMIYTLKDNESSKSSLEDQYQVDNTELVVSDHFEPIIINHFEKKWEDISEEHEAEETCALDNYNSLKEAADIIVNLVGLSVHNQTDQIDTKSKYHRILLSGKYRTDCLVLAKVDLKIDRGPGILLKMTIRCDDPNITQNIFSVLS
;
A
#
# COMPACT_ATOMS: atom_id res chain seq x y z
N ASN A 1 20.95 15.54 -17.89
CA ASN A 1 20.25 14.34 -18.35
C ASN A 1 20.32 13.36 -17.21
N VAL A 2 19.30 13.34 -16.36
CA VAL A 2 19.19 12.44 -15.20
C VAL A 2 17.88 11.68 -15.35
N LYS A 3 17.93 10.37 -15.23
CA LYS A 3 16.79 9.47 -15.37
C LYS A 3 16.83 8.43 -14.26
N LEU A 4 15.65 7.88 -13.96
CA LEU A 4 15.53 6.69 -13.14
C LEU A 4 15.13 5.54 -14.07
N HIS A 5 15.72 4.38 -13.85
CA HIS A 5 15.40 3.14 -14.54
C HIS A 5 14.88 2.13 -13.53
N LEU A 6 13.69 1.58 -13.78
CA LEU A 6 13.12 0.49 -13.00
C LEU A 6 13.36 -0.83 -13.74
N SER A 7 13.93 -1.81 -13.05
CA SER A 7 13.98 -3.19 -13.52
C SER A 7 12.61 -3.84 -13.28
N LEU A 8 11.78 -3.87 -14.32
CA LEU A 8 10.41 -4.40 -14.25
C LEU A 8 10.38 -5.92 -14.50
N PRO A 9 9.61 -6.71 -13.71
CA PRO A 9 9.31 -8.09 -14.05
C PRO A 9 8.42 -8.18 -15.30
N ASN A 10 8.35 -9.38 -15.90
CA ASN A 10 7.79 -9.61 -17.25
C ASN A 10 6.33 -9.13 -17.43
N GLU A 11 5.57 -9.04 -16.34
CA GLU A 11 4.16 -8.68 -16.35
C GLU A 11 3.92 -7.17 -16.31
N PHE A 12 4.84 -6.41 -15.70
CA PHE A 12 4.80 -4.95 -15.67
C PHE A 12 5.39 -4.38 -16.96
N LYS A 13 4.77 -3.32 -17.48
CA LYS A 13 5.21 -2.71 -18.75
C LYS A 13 5.50 -1.24 -18.57
N LEU A 14 6.73 -0.83 -18.89
CA LEU A 14 7.09 0.58 -18.98
C LEU A 14 6.27 1.25 -20.09
N ILE A 15 5.52 2.29 -19.75
CA ILE A 15 4.76 3.11 -20.70
C ILE A 15 5.62 4.28 -21.16
N SER A 16 6.23 5.00 -20.22
CA SER A 16 7.02 6.19 -20.48
C SER A 16 7.97 6.48 -19.33
N GLU A 17 9.08 7.14 -19.64
CA GLU A 17 10.00 7.72 -18.67
C GLU A 17 10.25 9.18 -19.04
N CYS A 18 10.32 10.05 -18.04
CA CYS A 18 10.68 11.45 -18.21
C CYS A 18 11.74 11.78 -17.16
N GLY A 19 12.96 12.03 -17.63
CA GLY A 19 14.05 12.47 -16.78
C GLY A 19 13.99 13.95 -16.47
N CYS A 20 14.95 14.43 -15.69
CA CYS A 20 15.22 15.86 -15.58
C CYS A 20 16.48 16.25 -16.34
N ASP A 21 16.46 17.47 -16.90
CA ASP A 21 17.56 17.96 -17.73
C ASP A 21 18.82 18.20 -16.91
N GLN A 22 18.67 18.67 -15.67
CA GLN A 22 19.79 19.02 -14.81
C GLN A 22 19.39 19.02 -13.33
N ILE A 23 20.33 18.63 -12.48
CA ILE A 23 20.27 18.83 -11.03
C ILE A 23 21.52 19.60 -10.66
N SER A 24 21.37 20.90 -10.36
CA SER A 24 22.49 21.75 -9.92
C SER A 24 22.89 21.39 -8.48
N PHE A 25 24.04 21.90 -8.03
CA PHE A 25 24.46 21.75 -6.64
C PHE A 25 23.37 22.27 -5.68
N ASN A 26 22.95 21.43 -4.72
CA ASN A 26 21.82 21.66 -3.82
C ASN A 26 20.46 21.88 -4.51
N GLY A 27 20.33 21.55 -5.79
CA GLY A 27 19.08 21.62 -6.55
C GLY A 27 18.22 20.37 -6.38
N ILE A 28 16.97 20.46 -6.86
CA ILE A 28 16.01 19.35 -6.89
C ILE A 28 15.62 19.09 -8.35
N GLY A 29 15.80 17.86 -8.81
CA GLY A 29 15.27 17.36 -10.08
C GLY A 29 14.02 16.52 -9.86
N LYS A 30 13.16 16.43 -10.88
CA LYS A 30 12.00 15.55 -10.87
C LYS A 30 12.08 14.60 -12.06
N CYS A 31 12.00 13.31 -11.78
CA CYS A 31 11.85 12.28 -12.79
C CYS A 31 10.49 11.60 -12.62
N PHE A 32 9.92 11.11 -13.70
CA PHE A 32 8.65 10.40 -13.70
C PHE A 32 8.81 9.11 -14.49
N ILE A 33 8.26 8.03 -13.98
CA ILE A 33 8.15 6.75 -14.68
C ILE A 33 6.69 6.34 -14.65
N ALA A 34 6.14 6.03 -15.81
CA ALA A 34 4.80 5.51 -15.97
C ALA A 34 4.89 4.01 -16.27
N VAL A 35 4.29 3.19 -15.42
CA VAL A 35 4.24 1.72 -15.55
C VAL A 35 2.78 1.29 -15.69
N ALA A 36 2.50 0.41 -16.65
CA ALA A 36 1.20 -0.22 -16.79
C ALA A 36 1.07 -1.35 -15.78
N MET A 37 -0.03 -1.35 -15.03
CA MET A 37 -0.39 -2.47 -14.16
C MET A 37 -0.65 -3.74 -14.99
N PRO A 38 -0.22 -4.93 -14.51
CA PRO A 38 -0.59 -6.20 -15.11
C PRO A 38 -2.11 -6.38 -15.22
N LYS A 39 -2.54 -7.19 -16.19
CA LYS A 39 -3.96 -7.56 -16.35
C LYS A 39 -4.44 -8.50 -15.25
N ASP A 40 -3.52 -9.32 -14.74
CA ASP A 40 -3.79 -10.21 -13.63
C ASP A 40 -3.92 -9.37 -12.35
N PRO A 41 -5.06 -9.42 -11.65
CA PRO A 41 -5.32 -8.59 -10.48
C PRO A 41 -4.50 -9.00 -9.26
N THR A 42 -3.75 -10.11 -9.30
CA THR A 42 -2.92 -10.59 -8.18
C THR A 42 -1.57 -9.89 -8.06
N TYR A 43 -1.15 -9.13 -9.08
CA TYR A 43 0.08 -8.31 -9.02
C TYR A 43 -0.18 -7.01 -8.27
N ILE A 44 -0.18 -7.09 -6.95
CA ILE A 44 -0.50 -6.00 -6.01
C ILE A 44 0.66 -5.53 -5.14
N SER A 45 1.78 -6.24 -5.19
CA SER A 45 2.99 -5.86 -4.46
C SER A 45 4.22 -6.32 -5.24
N GLU A 46 5.21 -5.46 -5.38
CA GLU A 46 6.45 -5.78 -6.09
C GLU A 46 7.57 -4.82 -5.66
N SER A 47 8.80 -5.32 -5.63
CA SER A 47 10.00 -4.51 -5.37
C SER A 47 10.76 -4.31 -6.68
N PHE A 48 10.85 -3.07 -7.15
CA PHE A 48 11.54 -2.74 -8.39
C PHE A 48 12.96 -2.24 -8.10
N PRO A 49 14.02 -2.98 -8.49
CA PRO A 49 15.38 -2.46 -8.48
C PRO A 49 15.45 -1.17 -9.29
N THR A 50 15.91 -0.09 -8.65
CA THR A 50 15.91 1.25 -9.23
C THR A 50 17.33 1.76 -9.39
N THR A 51 17.68 2.19 -10.60
CA THR A 51 19.00 2.74 -10.91
C THR A 51 18.85 4.16 -11.45
N MET A 52 19.58 5.11 -10.87
CA MET A 52 19.69 6.46 -11.39
C MET A 52 20.79 6.51 -12.45
N ILE A 53 20.43 6.91 -13.67
CA ILE A 53 21.34 7.04 -14.80
C ILE A 53 21.50 8.53 -15.09
N TYR A 54 22.74 9.02 -15.14
CA TYR A 54 22.99 10.44 -15.30
C TYR A 54 24.27 10.75 -16.07
N THR A 55 24.34 11.98 -16.56
CA THR A 55 25.57 12.54 -17.13
C THR A 55 26.17 13.54 -16.15
N LEU A 56 27.35 13.23 -15.61
CA LEU A 56 28.11 14.09 -14.72
C LEU A 56 28.89 15.15 -15.51
N LYS A 57 28.91 16.37 -14.98
CA LYS A 57 29.75 17.49 -15.42
C LYS A 57 30.42 18.11 -14.21
N ASP A 58 31.73 18.37 -14.30
CA ASP A 58 32.51 18.95 -13.19
C ASP A 58 32.04 20.37 -12.83
N ASN A 59 31.62 21.14 -13.84
CA ASN A 59 31.02 22.45 -13.68
C ASN A 59 30.12 22.79 -14.88
N GLU A 60 29.30 23.82 -14.75
CA GLU A 60 28.35 24.27 -15.79
C GLU A 60 29.03 24.59 -17.14
N SER A 61 30.30 24.99 -17.13
CA SER A 61 31.07 25.37 -18.32
C SER A 61 31.91 24.24 -18.91
N SER A 62 31.87 23.03 -18.34
CA SER A 62 32.68 21.90 -18.80
C SER A 62 32.19 21.41 -20.17
N LYS A 63 33.14 21.25 -21.10
CA LYS A 63 32.88 20.63 -22.42
C LYS A 63 32.94 19.12 -22.37
N SER A 64 33.64 18.57 -21.37
CA SER A 64 33.66 17.15 -21.07
C SER A 64 32.50 16.80 -20.14
N SER A 65 31.91 15.64 -20.39
CA SER A 65 30.88 15.03 -19.56
C SER A 65 31.09 13.52 -19.53
N LEU A 66 30.73 12.88 -18.41
CA LEU A 66 30.86 11.44 -18.21
C LEU A 66 29.48 10.84 -17.93
N GLU A 67 29.14 9.74 -18.59
CA GLU A 67 27.94 8.96 -18.25
C GLU A 67 28.26 8.05 -17.06
N ASP A 68 27.35 8.01 -16.08
CA ASP A 68 27.48 7.21 -14.88
C ASP A 68 26.11 6.72 -14.40
N GLN A 69 26.12 5.75 -13.49
CA GLN A 69 24.93 5.18 -12.88
C GLN A 69 25.11 4.97 -11.39
N TYR A 70 24.03 5.11 -10.63
CA TYR A 70 24.02 4.94 -9.19
C TYR A 70 22.80 4.12 -8.77
N GLN A 71 23.03 3.04 -8.02
CA GLN A 71 21.95 2.24 -7.47
C GLN A 71 21.28 3.00 -6.33
N VAL A 72 19.97 3.19 -6.40
CA VAL A 72 19.16 3.77 -5.33
C VAL A 72 18.31 2.69 -4.68
N ASP A 73 17.59 3.05 -3.62
CA ASP A 73 16.64 2.14 -2.97
C ASP A 73 15.60 1.64 -3.96
N ASN A 74 15.14 0.41 -3.75
CA ASN A 74 14.10 -0.16 -4.58
C ASN A 74 12.82 0.66 -4.47
N THR A 75 12.09 0.75 -5.58
CA THR A 75 10.75 1.32 -5.58
C THR A 75 9.80 0.19 -5.21
N GLU A 76 9.11 0.33 -4.09
CA GLU A 76 8.13 -0.65 -3.63
C GLU A 76 6.74 -0.27 -4.15
N LEU A 77 6.04 -1.25 -4.71
CA LEU A 77 4.60 -1.25 -4.86
C LEU A 77 4.04 -2.12 -3.74
N VAL A 78 3.08 -1.61 -2.98
CA VAL A 78 2.43 -2.33 -1.89
C VAL A 78 0.92 -2.32 -2.06
N VAL A 79 0.22 -3.20 -1.34
CA VAL A 79 -1.23 -3.35 -1.44
C VAL A 79 -1.97 -2.03 -1.21
N SER A 80 -1.54 -1.24 -0.24
CA SER A 80 -2.14 0.06 0.09
C SER A 80 -2.04 1.09 -1.05
N ASP A 81 -1.08 0.98 -1.96
CA ASP A 81 -0.96 1.88 -3.13
C ASP A 81 -2.12 1.74 -4.12
N HIS A 82 -2.88 0.63 -4.03
CA HIS A 82 -4.05 0.39 -4.85
C HIS A 82 -5.35 0.96 -4.27
N PHE A 83 -5.30 1.50 -3.06
CA PHE A 83 -6.47 2.00 -2.34
C PHE A 83 -6.39 3.51 -2.14
N GLU A 84 -7.51 4.17 -2.37
CA GLU A 84 -7.76 5.50 -1.86
C GLU A 84 -8.48 5.39 -0.51
N PRO A 85 -7.88 5.85 0.61
CA PRO A 85 -8.57 5.89 1.90
C PRO A 85 -9.70 6.92 1.85
N ILE A 86 -10.94 6.49 2.10
CA ILE A 86 -12.10 7.38 2.06
C ILE A 86 -12.90 7.35 3.35
N ILE A 87 -13.40 8.51 3.77
CA ILE A 87 -14.39 8.62 4.86
C ILE A 87 -15.79 8.59 4.24
N ILE A 88 -16.54 7.54 4.53
CA ILE A 88 -17.97 7.42 4.19
C ILE A 88 -18.88 7.85 5.35
N ASN A 89 -20.06 8.34 5.00
CA ASN A 89 -21.13 8.59 5.97
C ASN A 89 -21.88 7.28 6.28
N HIS A 90 -22.20 7.07 7.56
CA HIS A 90 -23.02 5.94 8.02
C HIS A 90 -22.43 4.56 7.63
N PHE A 91 -21.22 4.25 8.09
CA PHE A 91 -20.52 2.98 7.82
C PHE A 91 -21.44 1.75 7.93
N GLU A 92 -22.16 1.60 9.04
CA GLU A 92 -23.03 0.42 9.25
C GLU A 92 -24.14 0.31 8.21
N LYS A 93 -24.72 1.43 7.78
CA LYS A 93 -25.72 1.39 6.69
C LYS A 93 -25.07 0.93 5.39
N LYS A 94 -23.89 1.44 5.07
CA LYS A 94 -23.15 1.04 3.86
C LYS A 94 -22.67 -0.41 3.91
N TRP A 95 -22.36 -0.91 5.11
CA TRP A 95 -22.07 -2.31 5.34
C TRP A 95 -23.26 -3.18 4.97
N GLU A 96 -24.46 -2.86 5.46
CA GLU A 96 -25.69 -3.59 5.13
C GLU A 96 -26.17 -3.42 3.68
N ASP A 97 -25.83 -2.30 3.03
CA ASP A 97 -26.14 -2.08 1.61
C ASP A 97 -25.37 -3.08 0.70
N ILE A 98 -24.20 -3.57 1.13
CA ILE A 98 -23.43 -4.61 0.42
C ILE A 98 -23.91 -5.98 0.92
N SER A 99 -24.33 -6.83 -0.03
CA SER A 99 -24.86 -8.17 0.23
C SER A 99 -23.84 -9.07 0.95
N GLU A 100 -24.34 -9.94 1.83
CA GLU A 100 -23.53 -10.95 2.54
C GLU A 100 -22.82 -11.94 1.58
N GLU A 101 -23.30 -12.10 0.35
CA GLU A 101 -22.63 -12.93 -0.66
C GLU A 101 -21.27 -12.38 -1.11
N HIS A 102 -21.03 -11.09 -0.88
CA HIS A 102 -19.78 -10.37 -1.14
C HIS A 102 -18.94 -10.22 0.14
N GLU A 103 -19.34 -10.89 1.23
CA GLU A 103 -18.58 -10.94 2.47
C GLU A 103 -17.57 -12.09 2.42
N ALA A 104 -16.32 -11.80 2.76
CA ALA A 104 -15.33 -12.82 3.07
C ALA A 104 -14.62 -12.52 4.38
N GLU A 105 -14.05 -13.55 4.97
CA GLU A 105 -13.43 -13.47 6.28
C GLU A 105 -12.13 -14.28 6.32
N GLU A 106 -11.12 -13.69 6.94
CA GLU A 106 -9.86 -14.36 7.24
C GLU A 106 -9.44 -14.11 8.68
N THR A 107 -8.76 -15.09 9.28
CA THR A 107 -8.28 -15.03 10.66
C THR A 107 -6.79 -15.35 10.69
N CYS A 108 -6.00 -14.51 11.36
CA CYS A 108 -4.55 -14.64 11.51
C CYS A 108 -4.14 -14.43 12.98
N ALA A 109 -3.07 -15.12 13.40
CA ALA A 109 -2.45 -14.92 14.70
C ALA A 109 -1.23 -14.01 14.57
N LEU A 110 -1.25 -12.91 15.31
CA LEU A 110 -0.21 -11.89 15.36
C LEU A 110 0.68 -12.14 16.59
N ASP A 111 1.52 -13.17 16.52
CA ASP A 111 2.29 -13.71 17.66
C ASP A 111 3.33 -12.73 18.23
N ASN A 112 3.85 -11.82 17.39
CA ASN A 112 4.89 -10.86 17.78
C ASN A 112 4.34 -9.58 18.43
N TYR A 113 3.01 -9.46 18.57
CA TYR A 113 2.34 -8.25 19.02
C TYR A 113 1.73 -8.43 20.40
N ASN A 114 1.99 -7.47 21.29
CA ASN A 114 1.56 -7.55 22.69
C ASN A 114 0.47 -6.54 23.04
N SER A 115 0.10 -5.64 22.13
CA SER A 115 -0.94 -4.65 22.35
C SER A 115 -1.90 -4.52 21.18
N LEU A 116 -3.20 -4.44 21.47
CA LEU A 116 -4.25 -4.26 20.45
C LEU A 116 -3.99 -3.01 19.60
N LYS A 117 -3.44 -1.95 20.21
CA LYS A 117 -3.11 -0.70 19.52
C LYS A 117 -2.00 -0.89 18.48
N GLU A 118 -0.92 -1.56 18.83
CA GLU A 118 0.18 -1.81 17.89
C GLU A 118 -0.28 -2.66 16.70
N ALA A 119 -1.06 -3.72 16.96
CA ALA A 119 -1.66 -4.53 15.89
C ALA A 119 -2.62 -3.71 15.02
N ALA A 120 -3.44 -2.85 15.62
CA ALA A 120 -4.34 -1.95 14.91
C ALA A 120 -3.59 -1.00 13.97
N ASP A 121 -2.60 -0.28 14.50
CA ASP A 121 -1.84 0.72 13.75
C ASP A 121 -1.14 0.08 12.54
N ILE A 122 -0.59 -1.12 12.72
CA ILE A 122 0.11 -1.84 11.64
C ILE A 122 -0.86 -2.29 10.56
N ILE A 123 -2.00 -2.87 10.93
CA ILE A 123 -2.98 -3.35 9.96
C ILE A 123 -3.56 -2.18 9.16
N VAL A 124 -3.90 -1.07 9.82
CA VAL A 124 -4.36 0.16 9.15
C VAL A 124 -3.33 0.65 8.13
N ASN A 125 -2.04 0.64 8.49
CA ASN A 125 -0.97 1.06 7.58
C ASN A 125 -0.77 0.09 6.41
N LEU A 126 -0.83 -1.22 6.64
CA LEU A 126 -0.66 -2.24 5.60
C LEU A 126 -1.80 -2.21 4.57
N VAL A 127 -3.05 -2.04 5.02
CA VAL A 127 -4.21 -2.01 4.12
C VAL A 127 -4.43 -0.64 3.47
N GLY A 128 -3.97 0.46 4.10
CA GLY A 128 -4.12 1.81 3.56
C GLY A 128 -5.56 2.34 3.53
N LEU A 129 -6.42 1.88 4.44
CA LEU A 129 -7.84 2.27 4.48
C LEU A 129 -8.11 3.32 5.57
N SER A 130 -9.21 4.07 5.42
CA SER A 130 -9.59 5.12 6.37
C SER A 130 -10.36 4.55 7.56
N VAL A 131 -9.98 4.97 8.77
CA VAL A 131 -10.63 4.54 10.02
C VAL A 131 -11.91 5.33 10.28
N HIS A 132 -12.95 4.64 10.75
CA HIS A 132 -14.24 5.22 11.09
C HIS A 132 -14.51 5.28 12.58
N ASN A 133 -15.37 6.23 12.97
CA ASN A 133 -15.92 6.36 14.32
C ASN A 133 -14.88 6.36 15.45
N GLN A 134 -13.66 6.85 15.18
CA GLN A 134 -12.54 6.84 16.13
C GLN A 134 -12.24 5.43 16.66
N THR A 135 -12.48 4.41 15.84
CA THR A 135 -12.25 3.00 16.20
C THR A 135 -10.76 2.64 16.25
N ASP A 136 -9.85 3.57 15.98
CA ASP A 136 -8.41 3.51 16.27
C ASP A 136 -8.08 3.87 17.74
N GLN A 137 -9.02 4.49 18.47
CA GLN A 137 -8.83 4.87 19.86
C GLN A 137 -9.12 3.67 20.78
N ILE A 138 -8.09 2.86 21.03
CA ILE A 138 -8.20 1.62 21.80
C ILE A 138 -7.91 1.85 23.29
N ASP A 139 -8.82 1.41 24.16
CA ASP A 139 -8.59 1.37 25.62
C ASP A 139 -7.52 0.32 25.96
N THR A 140 -6.50 0.73 26.71
CA THR A 140 -5.39 -0.14 27.15
C THR A 140 -5.83 -1.31 28.03
N LYS A 141 -7.03 -1.24 28.64
CA LYS A 141 -7.62 -2.33 29.43
C LYS A 141 -8.44 -3.29 28.58
N SER A 142 -8.71 -2.96 27.32
CA SER A 142 -9.55 -3.80 26.47
C SER A 142 -8.83 -5.10 26.09
N LYS A 143 -9.59 -6.20 26.10
CA LYS A 143 -9.12 -7.51 25.61
C LYS A 143 -9.63 -7.83 24.21
N TYR A 144 -10.51 -6.99 23.68
CA TYR A 144 -11.13 -7.13 22.38
C TYR A 144 -11.46 -5.75 21.82
N HIS A 145 -11.16 -5.51 20.56
CA HIS A 145 -11.44 -4.24 19.91
C HIS A 145 -11.82 -4.46 18.44
N ARG A 146 -12.73 -3.64 17.92
CA ARG A 146 -13.11 -3.66 16.51
C ARG A 146 -12.76 -2.34 15.85
N ILE A 147 -12.08 -2.42 14.71
CA ILE A 147 -11.75 -1.29 13.85
C ILE A 147 -12.63 -1.36 12.61
N LEU A 148 -13.16 -0.22 12.19
CA LEU A 148 -13.98 -0.07 10.99
C LEU A 148 -13.18 0.70 9.95
N LEU A 149 -13.00 0.09 8.77
CA LEU A 149 -12.14 0.61 7.72
C LEU A 149 -12.90 0.75 6.41
N SER A 150 -12.66 1.82 5.66
CA SER A 150 -13.13 1.92 4.28
C SER A 150 -12.14 2.56 3.33
N GLY A 151 -12.21 2.13 2.08
CA GLY A 151 -11.45 2.71 0.97
C GLY A 151 -12.13 2.44 -0.36
N LYS A 152 -11.56 2.98 -1.41
CA LYS A 152 -11.89 2.63 -2.78
C LYS A 152 -10.68 2.01 -3.44
N TYR A 153 -10.89 0.90 -4.12
CA TYR A 153 -9.85 0.36 -4.99
C TYR A 153 -9.69 1.24 -6.24
N ARG A 154 -8.54 1.16 -6.90
CA ARG A 154 -8.24 1.87 -8.18
C ARG A 154 -9.25 1.67 -9.32
N THR A 155 -10.20 0.74 -9.19
CA THR A 155 -11.33 0.52 -10.12
C THR A 155 -12.63 1.20 -9.66
N ASP A 156 -12.56 2.12 -8.69
CA ASP A 156 -13.69 2.79 -8.02
C ASP A 156 -14.60 1.85 -7.19
N CYS A 157 -14.20 0.59 -6.99
CA CYS A 157 -14.94 -0.35 -6.15
C CYS A 157 -14.80 0.00 -4.67
N LEU A 158 -15.93 0.12 -3.96
CA LEU A 158 -15.98 0.38 -2.53
C LEU A 158 -15.55 -0.87 -1.74
N VAL A 159 -14.67 -0.67 -0.77
CA VAL A 159 -14.25 -1.70 0.18
C VAL A 159 -14.59 -1.25 1.58
N LEU A 160 -15.28 -2.12 2.31
CA LEU A 160 -15.52 -1.97 3.74
C LEU A 160 -14.88 -3.16 4.47
N ALA A 161 -14.18 -2.90 5.56
CA ALA A 161 -13.62 -3.95 6.40
C ALA A 161 -13.94 -3.71 7.88
N LYS A 162 -14.21 -4.81 8.59
CA LYS A 162 -14.30 -4.88 10.04
C LYS A 162 -13.12 -5.72 10.52
N VAL A 163 -12.24 -5.13 11.33
CA VAL A 163 -11.07 -5.80 11.90
C VAL A 163 -11.31 -6.04 13.38
N ASP A 164 -11.51 -7.28 13.75
CA ASP A 164 -11.67 -7.77 15.12
C ASP A 164 -10.32 -8.20 15.68
N LEU A 165 -9.84 -7.48 16.69
CA LEU A 165 -8.60 -7.80 17.40
C LEU A 165 -8.92 -8.32 18.79
N LYS A 166 -8.28 -9.40 19.20
CA LYS A 166 -8.47 -10.00 20.52
C LYS A 166 -7.14 -10.48 21.10
N ILE A 167 -6.88 -10.18 22.36
CA ILE A 167 -5.71 -10.73 23.06
C ILE A 167 -5.93 -12.24 23.20
N ASP A 168 -5.02 -13.06 22.67
CA ASP A 168 -5.12 -14.50 22.78
C ASP A 168 -4.69 -14.99 24.18
N ARG A 169 -4.93 -16.27 24.50
CA ARG A 169 -4.58 -16.86 25.79
C ARG A 169 -3.05 -17.02 26.01
N GLY A 170 -2.24 -16.76 24.98
CA GLY A 170 -0.76 -16.74 25.00
C GLY A 170 -0.18 -15.36 24.65
N PRO A 171 1.14 -15.26 24.33
CA PRO A 171 1.68 -14.06 23.73
C PRO A 171 1.13 -13.92 22.30
N GLY A 172 0.46 -12.81 22.01
CA GLY A 172 -0.06 -12.54 20.67
C GLY A 172 -1.48 -12.00 20.64
N ILE A 173 -1.89 -11.60 19.45
CA ILE A 173 -3.21 -11.05 19.15
C ILE A 173 -3.86 -11.89 18.06
N LEU A 174 -5.07 -12.34 18.30
CA LEU A 174 -5.90 -12.94 17.26
C LEU A 174 -6.57 -11.81 16.47
N LEU A 175 -6.31 -11.77 15.17
CA LEU A 175 -6.95 -10.87 14.22
C LEU A 175 -7.95 -11.65 13.39
N LYS A 176 -9.16 -11.12 13.26
CA LYS A 176 -10.16 -11.55 12.30
C LYS A 176 -10.56 -10.35 11.45
N MET A 177 -10.40 -10.46 10.13
CA MET A 177 -10.78 -9.42 9.19
C MET A 177 -11.94 -9.91 8.35
N THR A 178 -13.05 -9.17 8.40
CA THR A 178 -14.23 -9.40 7.57
C THR A 178 -14.32 -8.25 6.57
N ILE A 179 -14.40 -8.57 5.27
CA ILE A 179 -14.43 -7.59 4.18
C ILE A 179 -15.70 -7.77 3.38
N ARG A 180 -16.37 -6.66 3.03
CA ARG A 180 -17.44 -6.61 2.03
C ARG A 180 -16.99 -5.79 0.83
N CYS A 181 -16.96 -6.42 -0.34
CA CYS A 181 -16.58 -5.81 -1.62
C CYS A 181 -17.15 -6.60 -2.79
N ASP A 182 -17.69 -5.91 -3.79
CA ASP A 182 -18.33 -6.54 -4.97
C ASP A 182 -17.35 -7.37 -5.83
N ASP A 183 -16.05 -7.09 -5.75
CA ASP A 183 -15.02 -7.84 -6.48
C ASP A 183 -14.20 -8.73 -5.51
N PRO A 184 -14.34 -10.07 -5.59
CA PRO A 184 -13.65 -10.97 -4.68
C PRO A 184 -12.12 -10.92 -4.83
N ASN A 185 -11.57 -10.52 -5.99
CA ASN A 185 -10.12 -10.41 -6.14
C ASN A 185 -9.55 -9.31 -5.26
N ILE A 186 -10.28 -8.19 -5.10
CA ILE A 186 -9.87 -7.10 -4.22
C ILE A 186 -9.82 -7.58 -2.78
N THR A 187 -10.80 -8.37 -2.36
CA THR A 187 -10.83 -8.96 -1.02
C THR A 187 -9.65 -9.91 -0.79
N GLN A 188 -9.35 -10.80 -1.74
CA GLN A 188 -8.18 -11.69 -1.65
C GLN A 188 -6.86 -10.90 -1.59
N ASN A 189 -6.75 -9.82 -2.37
CA ASN A 189 -5.59 -8.95 -2.37
C ASN A 189 -5.37 -8.24 -1.03
N ILE A 190 -6.43 -7.91 -0.30
CA ILE A 190 -6.31 -7.35 1.05
C ILE A 190 -5.86 -8.43 2.02
N PHE A 191 -6.43 -9.63 1.94
CA PHE A 191 -6.04 -10.73 2.83
C PHE A 191 -4.60 -11.19 2.67
N SER A 192 -4.01 -11.05 1.49
CA SER A 192 -2.60 -11.40 1.30
C SER A 192 -1.63 -10.56 2.15
N VAL A 193 -2.05 -9.42 2.73
CA VAL A 193 -1.21 -8.67 3.69
C VAL A 193 -1.21 -9.28 5.10
N LEU A 194 -2.12 -10.21 5.36
CA LEU A 194 -2.24 -10.93 6.64
C LEU A 194 -1.43 -12.23 6.66
N SER A 195 -0.97 -12.69 5.48
CA SER A 195 -0.15 -13.89 5.27
C SER A 195 1.34 -13.58 5.33
#